data_AF-A0A940MAA3-F1
#
_entry.id   AF-A0A940MAA3-F1
#
_cell.length_a   1.000
_cell.length_b   1.000
_cell.length_c   1.000
_cell.angle_alpha   90.00
_cell.angle_beta   90.00
_cell.angle_gamma   90.00
#
_symmetry.space_group_name_H-M   'P 1'
#
loop_
_entity.id
_entity.type
_entity.pdbx_description
1 polymer ?
#
loop_
_entity_poly.entity_id
_entity_poly.type
_entity_poly.pdbx_seq_one_letter_code
_entity_poly.pdbx_strand_id
1 'polypeptide(L)'
;MPDRSPRPPGYPAPRDWHEAFAVLPMETPSRGHWPRVASELAHRRLRRRPPAWAIAAAVACIAAAPTLIVLRSAPTTPAQASVDVEVGMPAAQVAVDAPARTAQAAAISGSPGSPDIQQSAAVTPVPAANAGADIELERLYARSARLEAALASLPPSATNAGVEVISQQLVQALGAVDATLADATLDPRGRLALWRERNQLLQQMLNLQVRQASTPFDFAQVN
;
A
#
# COMPACT_ATOMS: atom_id res chain seq x y z
N MET A 1 34.16 -11.55 22.69
CA MET A 1 33.89 -12.02 24.07
C MET A 1 32.92 -11.04 24.70
N PRO A 2 31.70 -11.45 25.11
CA PRO A 2 30.82 -10.58 25.87
C PRO A 2 31.35 -10.43 27.29
N ASP A 3 31.52 -9.18 27.71
CA ASP A 3 31.98 -8.79 29.04
C ASP A 3 30.81 -8.99 30.04
N ARG A 4 30.89 -10.03 30.87
CA ARG A 4 29.93 -10.29 31.95
C ARG A 4 30.45 -9.63 33.22
N SER A 5 30.35 -8.31 33.28
CA SER A 5 30.57 -7.60 34.54
C SER A 5 29.52 -8.06 35.56
N PRO A 6 29.91 -8.59 36.74
CA PRO A 6 28.98 -9.03 37.76
C PRO A 6 28.15 -7.85 38.27
N ARG A 7 26.83 -7.98 38.23
CA ARG A 7 25.89 -6.97 38.73
C ARG A 7 26.11 -6.79 40.23
N PRO A 8 26.29 -5.56 40.75
CA PRO A 8 26.47 -5.35 42.18
C PRO A 8 25.22 -5.83 42.95
N PRO A 9 25.40 -6.58 44.05
CA PRO A 9 24.27 -7.06 44.86
C PRO A 9 23.58 -5.87 45.54
N GLY A 10 22.29 -5.67 45.27
CA GLY A 10 21.46 -4.65 45.95
C GLY A 10 20.62 -3.75 45.05
N TYR A 11 20.70 -3.87 43.72
CA TYR A 11 19.82 -3.09 42.83
C TYR A 11 18.42 -3.72 42.76
N PRO A 12 17.35 -2.99 43.13
CA PRO A 12 15.99 -3.48 42.95
C PRO A 12 15.70 -3.66 41.45
N ALA A 13 14.87 -4.66 41.12
CA ALA A 13 14.40 -4.83 39.75
C ALA A 13 13.59 -3.59 39.34
N PRO A 14 13.82 -3.04 38.13
CA PRO A 14 13.07 -1.88 37.66
C PRO A 14 11.58 -2.23 37.56
N ARG A 15 10.70 -1.32 37.99
CA ARG A 15 9.26 -1.53 38.04
C ARG A 15 8.60 -1.37 36.68
N ASP A 16 9.20 -0.57 35.81
CA ASP A 16 8.75 -0.36 34.43
C ASP A 16 9.93 -0.14 33.47
N TRP A 17 9.63 -0.13 32.17
CA TRP A 17 10.63 0.09 31.13
C TRP A 17 11.25 1.48 31.20
N HIS A 18 10.51 2.49 31.65
CA HIS A 18 11.00 3.86 31.72
C HIS A 18 12.10 4.00 32.79
N GLU A 19 11.90 3.41 33.96
CA GLU A 19 12.88 3.30 35.04
C GLU A 19 14.10 2.49 34.62
N ALA A 20 13.91 1.39 33.88
CA ALA A 20 15.02 0.61 33.33
C ALA A 20 15.88 1.44 32.36
N PHE A 21 15.26 2.26 31.49
CA PHE A 21 15.98 3.15 30.57
C PHE A 21 16.59 4.37 31.28
N ALA A 22 16.00 4.85 32.37
CA ALA A 22 16.52 5.98 33.14
C ALA A 22 17.81 5.62 33.92
N VAL A 23 17.99 4.35 34.28
CA VAL A 23 19.18 3.87 35.00
C VAL A 23 20.34 3.54 34.06
N LEU A 24 20.12 3.50 32.74
CA LEU A 24 21.21 3.32 31.79
C LEU A 24 22.17 4.51 31.92
N PRO A 25 23.48 4.26 32.06
CA PRO A 25 24.44 5.33 31.99
C PRO A 25 24.26 6.03 30.65
N MET A 26 24.20 7.36 30.66
CA MET A 26 24.33 8.14 29.44
C MET A 26 25.73 7.93 28.91
N GLU A 27 25.93 6.82 28.18
CA GLU A 27 27.11 6.58 27.39
C GLU A 27 27.19 7.71 26.39
N THR A 28 27.96 8.74 26.74
CA THR A 28 28.44 9.70 25.76
C THR A 28 29.25 8.85 24.77
N PRO A 29 28.79 8.71 23.51
CA PRO A 29 29.49 7.85 22.58
C PRO A 29 30.92 8.35 22.50
N SER A 30 31.87 7.45 22.73
CA SER A 30 33.29 7.73 22.52
C SER A 30 33.42 8.37 21.14
N ARG A 31 33.90 9.62 21.10
CA ARG A 31 34.12 10.35 19.86
C ARG A 31 34.92 9.45 18.92
N GLY A 32 34.29 8.91 17.86
CA GLY A 32 35.03 8.24 16.78
C GLY A 32 34.36 7.10 16.03
N HIS A 33 33.31 6.44 16.55
CA HIS A 33 32.79 5.25 15.86
C HIS A 33 31.82 5.58 14.71
N TRP A 34 30.96 6.59 14.88
CA TRP A 34 30.02 7.02 13.84
C TRP A 34 30.68 7.51 12.54
N PRO A 35 31.74 8.35 12.59
CA PRO A 35 32.45 8.76 11.38
C PRO A 35 33.06 7.58 10.61
N ARG A 36 33.53 6.55 11.33
CA ARG A 36 34.08 5.33 10.71
C ARG A 36 33.01 4.56 9.95
N VAL A 37 31.85 4.33 10.57
CA VAL A 37 30.71 3.66 9.91
C VAL A 37 30.21 4.47 8.72
N ALA A 38 30.10 5.80 8.87
CA ALA A 38 29.72 6.69 7.78
C ALA A 38 30.73 6.64 6.61
N SER A 39 32.02 6.59 6.92
CA SER A 39 33.06 6.44 5.90
C SER A 39 32.96 5.10 5.18
N GLU A 40 32.76 3.98 5.88
CA GLU A 40 32.62 2.66 5.24
C GLU A 40 31.39 2.60 4.32
N LEU A 41 30.28 3.21 4.72
CA LEU A 41 29.09 3.31 3.88
C LEU A 41 29.31 4.21 2.64
N ALA A 42 30.01 5.34 2.80
CA ALA A 42 30.33 6.24 1.69
C ALA A 42 31.23 5.57 0.64
N HIS A 43 32.23 4.78 1.06
CA HIS A 43 33.13 4.07 0.15
C HIS A 43 32.40 2.98 -0.66
N ARG A 44 31.36 2.34 -0.10
CA ARG A 44 30.53 1.37 -0.83
C ARG A 44 29.64 2.03 -1.89
N ARG A 45 29.11 3.23 -1.63
CA ARG A 45 28.26 3.96 -2.59
C ARG A 45 29.04 4.39 -3.84
N LEU A 46 30.30 4.78 -3.70
CA LEU A 46 31.12 5.26 -4.82
C LEU A 46 31.61 4.16 -5.76
N ARG A 47 31.68 2.89 -5.31
CA ARG A 47 32.13 1.75 -6.13
C ARG A 47 31.05 1.11 -6.99
N ARG A 48 29.78 1.49 -6.83
CA ARG A 48 28.69 1.04 -7.70
C ARG A 48 28.32 2.14 -8.69
N ARG A 49 29.25 2.52 -9.56
CA ARG A 49 28.86 3.12 -10.84
C ARG A 49 28.32 1.98 -11.70
N PRO A 50 27.01 1.89 -11.96
CA PRO A 50 26.52 0.90 -12.91
C PRO A 50 27.21 1.17 -14.25
N PRO A 51 27.67 0.12 -14.95
CA PRO A 51 28.30 0.32 -16.24
C PRO A 51 27.29 0.99 -17.18
N ALA A 52 27.74 1.90 -18.04
CA ALA A 52 26.85 2.77 -18.83
C ALA A 52 25.82 1.99 -19.69
N TRP A 53 26.10 0.73 -20.02
CA TRP A 53 25.16 -0.15 -20.72
C TRP A 53 23.92 -0.53 -19.88
N ALA A 54 24.02 -0.52 -18.55
CA ALA A 54 22.90 -0.79 -17.65
C ALA A 54 21.86 0.35 -17.64
N ILE A 55 22.27 1.59 -17.94
CA ILE A 55 21.35 2.73 -18.06
C ILE A 55 20.53 2.61 -19.35
N ALA A 56 21.16 2.20 -20.47
CA ALA A 56 20.45 1.96 -21.72
C ALA A 56 19.42 0.81 -21.61
N ALA A 57 19.77 -0.27 -20.91
CA ALA A 57 18.84 -1.37 -20.64
C ALA A 57 17.68 -0.97 -19.72
N ALA A 58 17.93 -0.17 -18.68
CA ALA A 58 16.89 0.32 -17.78
C ALA A 58 15.88 1.25 -18.49
N VAL A 59 16.34 2.14 -19.37
CA VAL A 59 15.45 3.00 -20.17
C VAL A 59 14.59 2.17 -21.14
N ALA A 60 15.15 1.13 -21.77
CA ALA A 60 14.40 0.22 -22.64
C ALA A 60 13.34 -0.60 -21.87
N CYS A 61 13.64 -1.05 -20.64
CA CYS A 61 12.68 -1.77 -19.81
C CYS A 61 11.54 -0.87 -19.29
N ILE A 62 11.82 0.39 -18.94
CA ILE A 62 10.79 1.34 -18.48
C ILE A 62 9.83 1.73 -19.63
N ALA A 63 10.33 1.82 -20.87
CA ALA A 63 9.49 2.10 -22.05
C ALA A 63 8.57 0.92 -22.44
N ALA A 64 8.96 -0.33 -22.16
CA ALA A 64 8.20 -1.54 -22.52
C ALA A 64 7.26 -2.06 -21.39
N ALA A 65 7.47 -1.63 -20.15
CA ALA A 65 6.64 -2.01 -19.01
C ALA A 65 5.14 -1.63 -19.12
N PRO A 66 4.74 -0.42 -19.59
CA PRO A 66 3.32 -0.06 -19.62
C PRO A 66 2.52 -0.87 -20.65
N THR A 67 3.14 -1.31 -21.75
CA THR A 67 2.45 -2.10 -22.78
C THR A 67 2.07 -3.50 -22.29
N LEU A 68 2.90 -4.14 -21.45
CA LEU A 68 2.61 -5.48 -20.93
C LEU A 68 1.51 -5.48 -19.85
N ILE A 69 1.34 -4.38 -19.11
CA ILE A 69 0.29 -4.26 -18.08
C ILE A 69 -1.10 -4.05 -18.73
N VAL A 70 -1.16 -3.31 -19.85
CA VAL A 70 -2.41 -3.13 -20.61
C VAL A 70 -2.84 -4.43 -21.31
N LEU A 71 -1.90 -5.20 -21.87
CA LEU A 71 -2.20 -6.49 -22.51
C LEU A 71 -2.65 -7.58 -21.52
N ARG A 72 -2.29 -7.49 -20.24
CA ARG A 72 -2.70 -8.45 -19.20
C ARG A 72 -4.04 -8.10 -18.55
N SER A 73 -4.55 -6.90 -18.80
CA SER A 73 -5.84 -6.43 -18.30
C SER A 73 -6.96 -6.82 -19.26
N ALA A 74 -7.11 -8.11 -19.56
CA ALA A 74 -8.34 -8.60 -20.17
C ALA A 74 -9.45 -8.57 -19.10
N PRO A 75 -10.54 -7.81 -19.28
CA PRO A 75 -11.69 -7.95 -18.41
C PRO A 75 -12.28 -9.34 -18.63
N THR A 76 -12.21 -10.20 -17.61
CA THR A 76 -13.08 -11.38 -17.54
C THR A 76 -14.49 -10.87 -17.31
N THR A 77 -15.21 -10.58 -18.40
CA THR A 77 -16.66 -10.41 -18.38
C THR A 77 -17.26 -11.72 -17.84
N PRO A 78 -17.94 -11.73 -16.69
CA PRO A 78 -18.76 -12.87 -16.35
C PRO A 78 -19.91 -12.89 -17.36
N ALA A 79 -19.82 -13.79 -18.33
CA ALA A 79 -20.97 -14.18 -19.13
C ALA A 79 -22.03 -14.69 -18.15
N GLN A 80 -23.12 -13.93 -18.02
CA GLN A 80 -24.38 -14.44 -17.49
C GLN A 80 -24.82 -15.57 -18.40
N ALA A 81 -24.43 -16.81 -18.06
CA ALA A 81 -25.06 -18.00 -18.57
C ALA A 81 -26.40 -18.11 -17.84
N SER A 82 -27.45 -17.55 -18.44
CA SER A 82 -28.82 -17.98 -18.20
C SER A 82 -28.90 -19.45 -18.60
N VAL A 83 -28.84 -20.36 -17.63
CA VAL A 83 -29.21 -21.75 -17.86
C VAL A 83 -30.72 -21.80 -17.73
N ASP A 84 -31.36 -21.72 -18.90
CA ASP A 84 -32.71 -22.21 -19.13
C ASP A 84 -32.71 -23.71 -18.81
N VAL A 85 -33.36 -24.10 -17.71
CA VAL A 85 -33.70 -25.50 -17.46
C VAL A 85 -35.19 -25.64 -17.77
N GLU A 86 -35.45 -25.89 -19.04
CA GLU A 86 -36.71 -26.40 -19.56
C GLU A 86 -36.90 -27.85 -19.06
N VAL A 87 -37.77 -28.05 -18.07
CA VAL A 87 -38.28 -29.36 -17.68
C VAL A 87 -39.80 -29.33 -17.72
N GLY A 88 -40.35 -30.31 -18.44
CA GLY A 88 -41.74 -30.44 -18.88
C GLY A 88 -42.85 -30.22 -17.83
N MET A 89 -43.90 -29.56 -18.34
CA MET A 89 -45.34 -29.50 -18.00
C MET A 89 -45.97 -30.73 -17.27
N PRO A 90 -47.25 -30.66 -16.76
CA PRO A 90 -48.30 -29.64 -17.00
C PRO A 90 -49.12 -29.15 -15.77
N ALA A 91 -49.95 -28.13 -16.07
CA ALA A 91 -51.28 -27.81 -15.51
C ALA A 91 -51.40 -27.09 -14.16
N ALA A 92 -51.82 -25.82 -14.19
CA ALA A 92 -53.22 -25.44 -13.94
C ALA A 92 -53.38 -23.91 -14.12
N GLN A 93 -54.40 -23.54 -14.89
CA GLN A 93 -54.84 -22.18 -15.19
C GLN A 93 -55.46 -21.52 -13.97
N VAL A 94 -55.36 -20.19 -13.81
CA VAL A 94 -56.51 -19.28 -13.64
C VAL A 94 -56.12 -17.88 -14.14
N ALA A 95 -57.01 -17.32 -14.95
CA ALA A 95 -56.95 -16.02 -15.62
C ALA A 95 -57.14 -14.82 -14.67
N VAL A 96 -56.90 -13.60 -15.18
CA VAL A 96 -57.95 -12.59 -15.47
C VAL A 96 -57.31 -11.20 -15.65
N ASP A 97 -57.50 -10.68 -16.86
CA ASP A 97 -57.68 -9.28 -17.31
C ASP A 97 -56.90 -8.09 -16.73
N ALA A 98 -56.25 -7.38 -17.67
CA ALA A 98 -56.19 -5.92 -17.73
C ALA A 98 -57.45 -5.38 -18.45
N PRO A 99 -57.67 -4.06 -18.70
CA PRO A 99 -57.17 -2.82 -18.10
C PRO A 99 -58.33 -1.83 -17.76
N ALA A 100 -58.05 -0.66 -17.15
CA ALA A 100 -58.67 0.62 -17.57
C ALA A 100 -58.11 1.85 -16.81
N ARG A 101 -57.83 2.88 -17.61
CA ARG A 101 -57.67 4.30 -17.26
C ARG A 101 -58.93 4.80 -16.52
N THR A 102 -58.91 5.89 -15.74
CA THR A 102 -58.99 7.27 -16.28
C THR A 102 -58.85 8.29 -15.14
N ALA A 103 -58.08 9.34 -15.43
CA ALA A 103 -58.03 10.74 -14.96
C ALA A 103 -58.78 11.19 -13.69
N GLN A 104 -58.22 12.18 -12.97
CA GLN A 104 -58.62 13.62 -12.98
C GLN A 104 -57.83 14.33 -11.84
N ALA A 105 -56.92 15.28 -12.07
CA ALA A 105 -56.97 16.66 -12.61
C ALA A 105 -57.13 17.76 -11.54
N ALA A 106 -56.51 18.92 -11.85
CA ALA A 106 -56.57 20.26 -11.22
C ALA A 106 -55.60 20.54 -10.05
N ALA A 107 -54.89 21.67 -9.95
CA ALA A 107 -54.79 22.90 -10.76
C ALA A 107 -53.50 23.69 -10.36
N ILE A 108 -52.69 24.19 -11.30
CA ILE A 108 -52.58 25.56 -11.89
C ILE A 108 -51.88 26.63 -11.01
N SER A 109 -50.76 27.16 -11.53
CA SER A 109 -50.33 28.59 -11.63
C SER A 109 -48.80 28.67 -11.58
N GLY A 110 -48.06 29.00 -12.64
CA GLY A 110 -47.80 30.36 -13.19
C GLY A 110 -46.52 30.93 -12.53
N SER A 111 -45.47 31.46 -13.15
CA SER A 111 -45.20 32.03 -14.50
C SER A 111 -43.64 32.19 -14.65
N PRO A 112 -43.12 32.64 -15.80
CA PRO A 112 -41.72 32.48 -16.22
C PRO A 112 -40.80 33.64 -15.80
N GLY A 113 -39.48 33.40 -15.80
CA GLY A 113 -38.48 34.46 -15.62
C GLY A 113 -37.05 33.95 -15.76
N SER A 114 -36.60 33.70 -16.98
CA SER A 114 -35.18 33.89 -17.36
C SER A 114 -34.98 35.39 -17.60
N PRO A 115 -33.84 35.97 -17.21
CA PRO A 115 -32.66 35.83 -18.04
C PRO A 115 -31.33 35.75 -17.26
N ASP A 116 -30.27 35.62 -18.04
CA ASP A 116 -28.85 35.86 -17.71
C ASP A 116 -28.04 34.66 -17.19
N ILE A 117 -27.71 33.77 -18.14
CA ILE A 117 -26.47 33.00 -18.08
C ILE A 117 -25.35 33.97 -18.46
N GLN A 118 -24.92 34.79 -17.50
CA GLN A 118 -23.62 35.43 -17.56
C GLN A 118 -22.56 34.34 -17.45
N GLN A 119 -22.04 33.99 -18.61
CA GLN A 119 -20.83 33.21 -18.84
C GLN A 119 -19.66 33.94 -18.17
N SER A 120 -19.49 33.71 -16.86
CA SER A 120 -18.32 34.13 -16.11
C SER A 120 -17.09 33.53 -16.76
N ALA A 121 -16.20 34.43 -17.16
CA ALA A 121 -14.89 34.13 -17.72
C ALA A 121 -14.19 33.03 -16.91
N ALA A 122 -13.66 32.06 -17.63
CA ALA A 122 -12.87 30.96 -17.11
C ALA A 122 -11.64 31.48 -16.35
N VAL A 123 -11.76 31.61 -15.03
CA VAL A 123 -10.63 31.54 -14.12
C VAL A 123 -10.34 30.06 -13.92
N THR A 124 -9.20 29.61 -14.41
CA THR A 124 -8.74 28.23 -14.27
C THR A 124 -8.59 27.89 -12.77
N PRO A 125 -9.39 26.95 -12.20
CA PRO A 125 -9.27 26.62 -10.78
C PRO A 125 -8.19 25.55 -10.60
N VAL A 126 -6.91 25.94 -10.70
CA VAL A 126 -5.77 25.08 -10.39
C VAL A 126 -5.51 24.86 -8.88
N PRO A 127 -5.81 25.79 -7.94
CA PRO A 127 -5.38 25.60 -6.54
C PRO A 127 -6.16 24.51 -5.78
N ALA A 128 -7.44 24.27 -6.12
CA ALA A 128 -8.25 23.25 -5.43
C ALA A 128 -7.77 21.82 -5.71
N ALA A 129 -7.23 21.55 -6.89
CA ALA A 129 -6.73 20.23 -7.27
C ALA A 129 -5.45 19.86 -6.51
N ASN A 130 -4.57 20.83 -6.24
CA ASN A 130 -3.34 20.60 -5.48
C ASN A 130 -3.63 20.36 -4.00
N ALA A 131 -4.56 21.11 -3.41
CA ALA A 131 -4.96 20.91 -2.01
C ALA A 131 -5.52 19.49 -1.75
N GLY A 132 -6.27 18.91 -2.70
CA GLY A 132 -6.76 17.53 -2.59
C GLY A 132 -5.63 16.50 -2.63
N ALA A 133 -4.61 16.72 -3.47
CA ALA A 133 -3.45 15.84 -3.56
C ALA A 133 -2.60 15.86 -2.27
N ASP A 134 -2.45 17.02 -1.64
CA ASP A 134 -1.72 17.15 -0.37
C ASP A 134 -2.42 16.40 0.78
N ILE A 135 -3.75 16.53 0.87
CA ILE A 135 -4.56 15.78 1.85
C ILE A 135 -4.46 14.27 1.62
N GLU A 136 -4.50 13.83 0.36
CA GLU A 136 -4.35 12.42 0.03
C GLU A 136 -2.95 11.90 0.40
N LEU A 137 -1.91 12.70 0.15
CA LEU A 137 -0.54 12.37 0.50
C LEU A 137 -0.36 12.21 2.02
N GLU A 138 -0.91 13.13 2.82
CA GLU A 138 -0.90 13.04 4.28
C GLU A 138 -1.60 11.76 4.78
N ARG A 139 -2.74 11.40 4.16
CA ARG A 139 -3.44 10.15 4.46
C ARG A 139 -2.61 8.92 4.13
N LEU A 140 -1.85 8.94 3.02
CA LEU A 140 -0.94 7.86 2.64
C LEU A 140 0.24 7.72 3.61
N TYR A 141 0.77 8.82 4.14
CA TYR A 141 1.80 8.81 5.18
C TYR A 141 1.29 8.17 6.46
N ALA A 142 0.14 8.64 6.97
CA ALA A 142 -0.47 8.09 8.17
C ALA A 142 -0.79 6.58 8.02
N ARG A 143 -1.25 6.16 6.83
CA ARG A 143 -1.47 4.74 6.53
C ARG A 143 -0.17 3.94 6.56
N SER A 144 0.90 4.45 5.96
CA SER A 144 2.18 3.76 5.92
C SER A 144 2.77 3.55 7.31
N ALA A 145 2.71 4.57 8.18
CA ALA A 145 3.16 4.46 9.57
C ALA A 145 2.38 3.39 10.35
N ARG A 146 1.06 3.27 10.11
CA ARG A 146 0.23 2.21 10.71
C ARG A 146 0.62 0.82 10.19
N LEU A 147 0.92 0.69 8.90
CA LEU A 147 1.35 -0.59 8.31
C LEU A 147 2.73 -1.02 8.82
N GLU A 148 3.67 -0.08 8.96
CA GLU A 148 4.99 -0.34 9.54
C GLU A 148 4.90 -0.74 11.01
N ALA A 149 4.06 -0.05 11.80
CA ALA A 149 3.79 -0.44 13.18
C ALA A 149 3.16 -1.84 13.28
N ALA A 150 2.24 -2.19 12.35
CA ALA A 150 1.64 -3.51 12.30
C ALA A 150 2.67 -4.60 11.95
N LEU A 151 3.53 -4.36 10.95
CA LEU A 151 4.63 -5.25 10.58
C LEU A 151 5.61 -5.46 11.74
N ALA A 152 5.94 -4.39 12.48
CA ALA A 152 6.82 -4.47 13.64
C ALA A 152 6.21 -5.22 14.83
N SER A 153 4.87 -5.28 14.92
CA SER A 153 4.15 -5.99 15.99
C SER A 153 4.00 -7.49 15.76
N LEU A 154 4.24 -7.97 14.54
CA LEU A 154 4.10 -9.39 14.20
C LEU A 154 5.30 -10.21 14.73
N PRO A 155 5.06 -11.43 15.22
CA PRO A 155 6.14 -12.31 15.67
C PRO A 155 7.01 -12.75 14.49
N PRO A 156 8.30 -13.06 14.74
CA PRO A 156 9.16 -13.65 13.73
C PRO A 156 8.54 -14.97 13.25
N SER A 157 8.29 -15.06 11.95
CA SER A 157 7.62 -16.21 11.34
C SER A 157 8.60 -17.33 11.03
N ALA A 158 8.11 -18.57 11.02
CA ALA A 158 8.92 -19.73 10.64
C ALA A 158 9.36 -19.63 9.17
N THR A 159 10.65 -19.78 8.93
CA THR A 159 11.25 -19.63 7.60
C THR A 159 10.91 -20.81 6.70
N ASN A 160 10.06 -20.56 5.70
CA ASN A 160 9.87 -21.42 4.54
C ASN A 160 10.69 -20.88 3.37
N ALA A 161 11.62 -21.68 2.82
CA ALA A 161 12.59 -21.21 1.81
C ALA A 161 11.95 -20.52 0.60
N GLY A 162 10.81 -21.03 0.10
CA GLY A 162 10.10 -20.40 -1.02
C GLY A 162 9.48 -19.05 -0.68
N VAL A 163 9.00 -18.87 0.56
CA VAL A 163 8.39 -17.60 0.99
C VAL A 163 9.45 -16.55 1.31
N GLU A 164 10.64 -16.99 1.72
CA GLU A 164 11.79 -16.10 1.93
C GLU A 164 12.28 -15.45 0.63
N VAL A 165 12.24 -16.15 -0.50
CA VAL A 165 12.56 -15.54 -1.80
C VAL A 165 11.56 -14.42 -2.14
N ILE A 166 10.27 -14.66 -1.87
CA ILE A 166 9.21 -13.67 -2.11
C ILE A 166 9.34 -12.48 -1.16
N SER A 167 9.64 -12.71 0.12
CA SER A 167 9.85 -11.63 1.10
C SER A 167 11.03 -10.75 0.69
N GLN A 168 12.14 -11.34 0.26
CA GLN A 168 13.32 -10.61 -0.23
C GLN A 168 13.00 -9.80 -1.49
N GLN A 169 12.22 -10.33 -2.42
CA GLN A 169 11.78 -9.60 -3.61
C GLN A 169 10.94 -8.36 -3.24
N LEU A 170 10.01 -8.50 -2.30
CA LEU A 170 9.17 -7.37 -1.83
C LEU A 170 10.01 -6.29 -1.13
N VAL A 171 10.97 -6.69 -0.29
CA VAL A 171 11.91 -5.74 0.36
C VAL A 171 12.76 -5.00 -0.68
N GLN A 172 13.24 -5.70 -1.71
CA GLN A 172 13.98 -5.07 -2.81
C GLN A 172 13.10 -4.08 -3.61
N ALA A 173 11.87 -4.46 -3.93
CA ALA A 173 10.91 -3.59 -4.61
C ALA A 173 10.61 -2.33 -3.78
N LEU A 174 10.38 -2.49 -2.47
CA LEU A 174 10.14 -1.37 -1.56
C LEU A 174 11.34 -0.41 -1.53
N GLY A 175 12.57 -0.95 -1.46
CA GLY A 175 13.79 -0.14 -1.51
C GLY A 175 13.96 0.63 -2.82
N ALA A 176 13.51 0.09 -3.96
CA ALA A 176 13.53 0.79 -5.24
C ALA A 176 12.51 1.95 -5.30
N VAL A 177 11.30 1.74 -4.76
CA VAL A 177 10.29 2.78 -4.61
C VAL A 177 10.80 3.91 -3.71
N ASP A 178 11.37 3.56 -2.55
CA ASP A 178 11.93 4.53 -1.59
C ASP A 178 13.12 5.31 -2.19
N ALA A 179 13.97 4.66 -2.99
CA ALA A 179 15.05 5.34 -3.70
C ALA A 179 14.53 6.33 -4.74
N THR A 180 13.43 6.01 -5.42
CA THR A 180 12.78 6.92 -6.38
C THR A 180 12.13 8.08 -5.64
N LEU A 181 11.42 7.81 -4.52
CA LEU A 181 10.81 8.84 -3.67
C LEU A 181 11.80 9.85 -3.09
N ALA A 182 13.08 9.46 -2.92
CA ALA A 182 14.14 10.36 -2.47
C ALA A 182 14.54 11.42 -3.53
N ASP A 183 14.08 11.30 -4.77
CA ASP A 183 14.31 12.30 -5.81
C ASP A 183 13.43 13.54 -5.59
N ALA A 184 14.07 14.68 -5.30
CA ALA A 184 13.38 15.94 -5.07
C ALA A 184 12.73 16.52 -6.34
N THR A 185 13.11 16.06 -7.52
CA THR A 185 12.61 16.55 -8.82
C THR A 185 11.28 15.93 -9.25
N LEU A 186 10.76 14.97 -8.47
CA LEU A 186 9.47 14.33 -8.73
C LEU A 186 8.30 15.32 -8.72
N ASP A 187 7.52 15.30 -9.80
CA ASP A 187 6.22 15.94 -9.89
C ASP A 187 5.27 15.42 -8.78
N PRO A 188 4.40 16.27 -8.20
CA PRO A 188 3.50 15.86 -7.11
C PRO A 188 2.62 14.65 -7.45
N ARG A 189 2.16 14.51 -8.70
CA ARG A 189 1.34 13.35 -9.11
C ARG A 189 2.16 12.07 -9.13
N GLY A 190 3.41 12.15 -9.59
CA GLY A 190 4.36 11.04 -9.57
C GLY A 190 4.69 10.60 -8.15
N ARG A 191 4.95 11.56 -7.26
CA ARG A 191 5.18 11.30 -5.83
C ARG A 191 3.99 10.59 -5.19
N LEU A 192 2.78 11.06 -5.46
CA LEU A 192 1.56 10.48 -4.93
C LEU A 192 1.35 9.04 -5.43
N ALA A 193 1.61 8.77 -6.72
CA ALA A 193 1.53 7.42 -7.28
C ALA A 193 2.52 6.45 -6.60
N LEU A 194 3.78 6.87 -6.41
CA LEU A 194 4.79 6.07 -5.71
C LEU A 194 4.41 5.80 -4.25
N TRP A 195 3.79 6.76 -3.57
CA TRP A 195 3.30 6.55 -2.20
C TRP A 195 2.14 5.55 -2.11
N ARG A 196 1.28 5.49 -3.13
CA ARG A 196 0.26 4.43 -3.22
C ARG A 196 0.90 3.06 -3.43
N GLU A 197 1.90 2.97 -4.32
CA GLU A 197 2.67 1.74 -4.58
C GLU A 197 3.39 1.24 -3.33
N ARG A 198 4.09 2.13 -2.61
CA ARG A 198 4.72 1.83 -1.32
C ARG A 198 3.74 1.20 -0.32
N ASN A 199 2.56 1.81 -0.16
CA ASN A 199 1.51 1.27 0.71
C ASN A 199 0.99 -0.09 0.26
N GLN A 200 0.89 -0.35 -1.04
CA GLN A 200 0.51 -1.65 -1.58
C GLN A 200 1.56 -2.73 -1.25
N LEU A 201 2.85 -2.42 -1.41
CA LEU A 201 3.95 -3.34 -1.06
C LEU A 201 3.96 -3.68 0.44
N LEU A 202 3.82 -2.67 1.31
CA LEU A 202 3.73 -2.89 2.76
C LEU A 202 2.53 -3.77 3.14
N GLN A 203 1.37 -3.56 2.50
CA GLN A 203 0.20 -4.39 2.70
C GLN A 203 0.43 -5.83 2.22
N GLN A 204 1.11 -6.03 1.09
CA GLN A 204 1.45 -7.37 0.59
C GLN A 204 2.39 -8.10 1.55
N MET A 205 3.42 -7.42 2.07
CA MET A 205 4.31 -7.97 3.10
C MET A 205 3.53 -8.36 4.36
N LEU A 206 2.62 -7.50 4.82
CA LEU A 206 1.79 -7.76 5.99
C LEU A 206 0.90 -9.00 5.78
N ASN A 207 0.22 -9.09 4.64
CA ASN A 207 -0.64 -10.23 4.32
C ASN A 207 0.16 -11.54 4.21
N LEU A 208 1.38 -11.47 3.70
CA LEU A 208 2.28 -12.62 3.62
C LEU A 208 2.71 -13.08 5.02
N GLN A 209 3.07 -12.16 5.92
CA GLN A 209 3.42 -12.48 7.30
C GLN A 209 2.23 -13.06 8.09
N VAL A 210 1.04 -12.48 7.97
CA VAL A 210 -0.17 -13.01 8.61
C VAL A 210 -0.45 -14.44 8.15
N ARG A 211 -0.27 -14.72 6.85
CA ARG A 211 -0.45 -16.08 6.30
C ARG A 211 0.56 -17.08 6.87
N GLN A 212 1.82 -16.67 7.06
CA GLN A 212 2.84 -17.51 7.70
C GLN A 212 2.55 -17.75 9.19
N ALA A 213 2.02 -16.76 9.90
CA ALA A 213 1.61 -16.93 11.28
C ALA A 213 0.41 -17.88 11.44
N SER A 214 -0.44 -17.96 10.42
CA SER A 214 -1.61 -18.84 10.41
C SER A 214 -1.35 -20.28 9.97
N THR A 215 -0.18 -20.65 9.44
CA THR A 215 0.09 -22.04 9.08
C THR A 215 0.32 -22.88 10.35
N PRO A 216 -0.61 -23.77 10.73
CA PRO A 216 -0.40 -24.64 11.87
C PRO A 216 0.77 -25.58 11.56
N PHE A 217 1.69 -25.70 12.51
CA PHE A 217 2.79 -26.66 12.45
C PHE A 217 2.18 -28.05 12.64
N ASP A 218 1.89 -28.74 11.54
CA ASP A 218 1.29 -30.08 11.59
C ASP A 218 2.37 -31.11 11.97
N PHE A 219 2.48 -31.38 13.27
CA PHE A 219 3.38 -32.40 13.83
C PHE A 219 2.83 -33.83 13.67
N ALA A 220 1.66 -34.04 13.04
CA ALA A 220 0.98 -35.33 13.06
C ALA A 220 1.49 -36.36 12.03
N GLN A 221 2.51 -36.05 11.22
CA GLN A 221 2.98 -36.95 10.14
C GLN A 221 4.29 -37.70 10.43
N VAL A 222 4.65 -37.90 11.71
CA VAL A 222 5.74 -38.78 12.12
C VAL A 222 5.21 -39.81 13.12
N ASN A 223 4.63 -40.90 12.60
CA ASN A 223 4.54 -42.21 13.26
C ASN A 223 4.29 -43.30 12.23
#